data_AF-A0A957AKV5-F1
#
_entry.id   AF-A0A957AKV5-F1
#
_cell.length_a   1.000
_cell.length_b   1.000
_cell.length_c   1.000
_cell.angle_alpha   90.00
_cell.angle_beta   90.00
_cell.angle_gamma   90.00
#
_symmetry.space_group_name_H-M   'P 1'
#
loop_
_entity.id
_entity.type
_entity.pdbx_description
1 polymer ?
#
loop_
_entity_poly.entity_id
_entity_poly.type
_entity_poly.pdbx_seq_one_letter_code
_entity_poly.pdbx_strand_id
1 'polypeptide(L)'
;AGAKVQRPLWASTSVKNPSYPDTLYVDELIGPDTVNTMPRATVIAFLDHGTVARTIDTGVSEAAETMAALKAAGINFQAVTDQLENEGIAAFVKSFDSLLSGVASKRAQLAAAPAD
;
A
#
# COMPACT_ATOMS: atom_id res chain seq x y z
N ALA A 1 -3.06 20.94 26.54
CA ALA A 1 -3.93 20.15 25.63
C ALA A 1 -3.70 20.61 24.20
N GLY A 2 -3.77 19.73 23.18
CA GLY A 2 -3.54 20.11 21.77
C GLY A 2 -2.73 19.13 20.90
N ALA A 3 -2.39 17.94 21.40
CA ALA A 3 -1.71 16.92 20.59
C ALA A 3 -2.61 16.45 19.43
N LYS A 4 -2.01 16.19 18.27
CA LYS A 4 -2.71 15.66 17.08
C LYS A 4 -2.75 14.13 17.13
N VAL A 5 -3.84 13.55 16.64
CA VAL A 5 -3.96 12.10 16.47
C VAL A 5 -3.03 11.63 15.35
N GLN A 6 -2.32 10.53 15.57
CA GLN A 6 -1.64 9.81 14.50
C GLN A 6 -2.68 9.00 13.73
N ARG A 7 -2.92 9.39 12.48
CA ARG A 7 -3.94 8.78 11.61
C ARG A 7 -3.41 7.50 10.98
N PRO A 8 -4.12 6.36 11.08
CA PRO A 8 -3.80 5.18 10.28
C PRO A 8 -3.82 5.51 8.79
N LEU A 9 -2.84 4.98 8.06
CA LEU A 9 -2.70 5.19 6.63
C LEU A 9 -2.68 3.85 5.90
N TRP A 10 -3.61 3.64 4.98
CA TRP A 10 -3.68 2.49 4.09
C TRP A 10 -2.80 2.75 2.87
N ALA A 11 -1.78 1.92 2.69
CA ALA A 11 -0.89 1.95 1.54
C ALA A 11 -1.06 0.67 0.70
N SER A 12 -0.57 0.70 -0.53
CA SER A 12 -0.67 -0.43 -1.47
C SER A 12 -2.11 -0.91 -1.73
N THR A 13 -3.05 0.03 -1.81
CA THR A 13 -4.50 -0.22 -1.99
C THR A 13 -4.94 -0.40 -3.44
N SER A 14 -4.01 -0.70 -4.36
CA SER A 14 -4.40 -1.20 -5.68
C SER A 14 -4.61 -2.69 -5.63
N VAL A 15 -5.77 -3.12 -6.13
CA VAL A 15 -6.08 -4.52 -6.32
C VAL A 15 -5.10 -5.18 -7.29
N LYS A 16 -4.61 -6.35 -6.91
CA LYS A 16 -3.60 -7.11 -7.68
C LYS A 16 -4.18 -8.29 -8.44
N ASN A 17 -5.38 -8.74 -8.07
CA ASN A 17 -6.10 -9.83 -8.72
C ASN A 17 -7.30 -9.26 -9.49
N PRO A 18 -7.35 -9.42 -10.83
CA PRO A 18 -8.43 -8.85 -11.65
C PRO A 18 -9.81 -9.48 -11.39
N SER A 19 -9.89 -10.56 -10.61
CA SER A 19 -11.16 -11.17 -10.22
C SER A 19 -11.89 -10.38 -9.12
N TYR A 20 -11.23 -9.39 -8.52
CA TYR A 20 -11.82 -8.52 -7.51
C TYR A 20 -12.15 -7.15 -8.10
N PRO A 21 -13.18 -6.45 -7.58
CA PRO A 21 -13.42 -5.05 -7.92
C PRO A 21 -12.14 -4.24 -7.70
N ASP A 22 -11.73 -3.43 -8.67
CA ASP A 22 -10.49 -2.65 -8.59
C ASP A 22 -10.54 -1.52 -7.53
N THR A 23 -11.73 -1.25 -6.98
CA THR A 23 -11.99 -0.36 -5.84
C THR A 23 -11.98 -1.04 -4.47
N LEU A 24 -11.89 -2.39 -4.39
CA LEU A 24 -12.12 -3.19 -3.18
C LEU A 24 -11.48 -2.60 -1.92
N TYR A 25 -10.17 -2.33 -1.94
CA TYR A 25 -9.47 -1.85 -0.74
C TYR A 25 -9.87 -0.43 -0.34
N VAL A 26 -10.32 0.40 -1.28
CA VAL A 26 -10.75 1.76 -0.97
C VAL A 26 -12.15 1.70 -0.34
N ASP A 27 -13.07 0.98 -0.98
CA ASP A 27 -14.46 0.85 -0.53
C ASP A 27 -14.56 0.30 0.91
N GLU A 28 -13.75 -0.71 1.25
CA GLU A 28 -13.82 -1.41 2.54
C GLU A 28 -13.03 -0.74 3.69
N LEU A 29 -12.29 0.35 3.44
CA LEU A 29 -11.39 0.96 4.43
C LEU A 29 -11.70 2.43 4.76
N ILE A 30 -12.90 2.90 4.41
CA ILE A 30 -13.33 4.29 4.66
C ILE A 30 -13.75 4.44 6.12
N GLY A 31 -13.15 5.41 6.81
CA GLY A 31 -13.42 5.68 8.21
C GLY A 31 -12.90 7.02 8.72
N PRO A 32 -13.33 7.45 9.92
CA PRO A 32 -12.82 8.66 10.55
C PRO A 32 -11.31 8.53 10.84
N ASP A 33 -10.61 9.66 10.76
CA ASP A 33 -9.20 9.78 11.12
C ASP A 33 -8.24 8.82 10.38
N THR A 34 -8.60 8.33 9.19
CA THR A 34 -7.72 7.53 8.33
C THR A 34 -7.26 8.29 7.10
N VAL A 35 -6.23 7.77 6.43
CA VAL A 35 -5.75 8.20 5.11
C VAL A 35 -5.68 6.98 4.21
N ASN A 36 -6.03 7.11 2.94
CA ASN A 36 -5.72 6.11 1.92
C ASN A 36 -4.77 6.73 0.88
N THR A 37 -3.62 6.11 0.65
CA THR A 37 -2.65 6.53 -0.37
C THR A 37 -2.84 5.69 -1.63
N MET A 38 -3.52 6.28 -2.60
CA MET A 38 -3.92 5.60 -3.83
C MET A 38 -3.04 6.03 -4.99
N PRO A 39 -2.58 5.10 -5.84
CA PRO A 39 -2.02 5.48 -7.14
C PRO A 39 -3.13 6.00 -8.05
N ARG A 40 -2.74 6.76 -9.07
CA ARG A 40 -3.68 7.48 -9.97
C ARG A 40 -4.75 6.57 -10.58
N ALA A 41 -4.40 5.34 -10.97
CA ALA A 41 -5.36 4.39 -11.54
C ALA A 41 -6.49 4.04 -10.56
N THR A 42 -6.15 3.76 -9.29
CA THR A 42 -7.12 3.47 -8.23
C THR A 42 -7.99 4.70 -7.93
N VAL A 43 -7.41 5.92 -7.96
CA VAL A 43 -8.20 7.16 -7.82
C VAL A 43 -9.23 7.29 -8.95
N ILE A 44 -8.83 7.01 -10.20
CA ILE A 44 -9.73 7.09 -11.35
C ILE A 44 -10.86 6.06 -11.24
N ALA A 45 -10.54 4.81 -10.91
CA ALA A 45 -11.53 3.75 -10.73
C ALA A 45 -12.54 4.11 -9.61
N PHE A 46 -12.04 4.56 -8.45
CA PHE A 46 -12.91 4.96 -7.35
C PHE A 46 -13.79 6.18 -7.68
N LEU A 47 -13.28 7.14 -8.47
CA LEU A 47 -14.10 8.28 -8.94
C LEU A 47 -15.19 7.86 -9.94
N ASP A 48 -14.95 6.82 -10.73
CA ASP A 48 -15.89 6.31 -11.72
C ASP A 48 -17.01 5.48 -11.07
N HIS A 49 -16.65 4.54 -10.19
CA HIS A 49 -17.60 3.55 -9.66
C HIS A 49 -17.32 3.10 -8.21
N GLY A 50 -16.58 3.89 -7.42
CA GLY A 50 -16.37 3.61 -5.99
C GLY A 50 -17.62 3.82 -5.14
N THR A 51 -17.65 3.20 -3.97
CA THR A 51 -18.77 3.32 -3.02
C THR A 51 -18.36 4.11 -1.78
N VAL A 52 -18.97 5.27 -1.58
CA VAL A 52 -18.70 6.09 -0.39
C VAL A 52 -19.62 5.67 0.75
N ALA A 53 -19.08 4.87 1.67
CA ALA A 53 -19.73 4.48 2.92
C ALA A 53 -18.69 4.37 4.04
N ARG A 54 -19.08 4.58 5.30
CA ARG A 54 -18.19 4.26 6.43
C ARG A 54 -18.20 2.74 6.63
N THR A 55 -17.08 2.10 6.30
CA THR A 55 -16.96 0.63 6.23
C THR A 55 -15.93 0.08 7.21
N ILE A 56 -15.00 0.90 7.71
CA ILE A 56 -13.88 0.44 8.54
C ILE A 56 -14.30 -0.28 9.83
N ASP A 57 -15.48 0.03 10.35
CA ASP A 57 -16.05 -0.54 11.58
C ASP A 57 -17.22 -1.49 11.31
N THR A 58 -17.44 -1.84 10.04
CA THR A 58 -18.36 -2.90 9.64
C THR A 58 -17.64 -4.25 9.65
N GLY A 59 -18.34 -5.34 9.99
CA GLY A 59 -17.78 -6.68 9.87
C GLY A 59 -16.62 -7.02 10.83
N VAL A 60 -16.43 -6.27 11.93
CA VAL A 60 -15.24 -6.42 12.81
C VAL A 60 -15.19 -7.80 13.48
N SER A 61 -16.36 -8.36 13.82
CA SER A 61 -16.45 -9.72 14.37
C SER A 61 -16.03 -10.76 13.33
N GLU A 62 -16.51 -10.62 12.09
CA GLU A 62 -16.18 -11.47 10.95
C GLU A 62 -14.69 -11.36 10.57
N ALA A 63 -14.10 -10.17 10.69
CA ALA A 63 -12.65 -9.98 10.53
C ALA A 63 -11.87 -10.76 11.60
N ALA A 64 -12.31 -10.76 12.85
CA ALA A 64 -11.69 -11.55 13.92
C ALA A 64 -11.85 -13.06 13.68
N GLU A 65 -13.01 -13.51 13.22
CA GLU A 65 -13.26 -14.90 12.82
C GLU A 65 -12.37 -15.31 11.65
N THR A 66 -12.17 -14.44 10.66
CA THR A 66 -11.27 -14.68 9.53
C THR A 66 -9.84 -14.88 10.01
N MET A 67 -9.36 -14.04 10.94
CA MET A 67 -8.04 -14.19 11.54
C MET A 67 -7.89 -15.53 12.31
N ALA A 68 -8.95 -15.94 13.02
CA ALA A 68 -8.96 -17.25 13.69
C ALA A 68 -8.96 -18.42 12.69
N ALA A 69 -9.71 -18.30 11.58
CA ALA A 69 -9.77 -19.31 10.53
C ALA A 69 -8.42 -19.47 9.82
N LEU A 70 -7.69 -18.38 9.55
CA LEU A 70 -6.33 -18.44 9.00
C LEU A 70 -5.43 -19.28 9.91
N LYS A 71 -5.47 -19.02 11.22
CA LYS A 71 -4.70 -19.80 12.20
C LYS A 71 -5.12 -21.28 12.23
N ALA A 72 -6.42 -21.57 12.19
CA ALA A 72 -6.95 -22.93 12.17
C ALA A 72 -6.54 -23.69 10.89
N ALA A 73 -6.38 -22.99 9.76
CA ALA A 73 -5.85 -23.53 8.52
C ALA A 73 -4.31 -23.72 8.52
N GLY A 74 -3.63 -23.41 9.65
CA GLY A 74 -2.19 -23.55 9.79
C GLY A 74 -1.38 -22.36 9.25
N ILE A 75 -2.03 -21.24 8.90
CA ILE A 75 -1.34 -20.04 8.44
C ILE A 75 -0.82 -19.28 9.65
N ASN A 76 0.51 -19.18 9.75
CA ASN A 76 1.18 -18.38 10.77
C ASN A 76 1.26 -16.92 10.31
N PHE A 77 0.34 -16.08 10.82
CA PHE A 77 0.29 -14.67 10.48
C PHE A 77 1.59 -13.92 10.79
N GLN A 78 2.24 -14.22 11.92
CA GLN A 78 3.52 -13.58 12.27
C GLN A 78 4.61 -13.89 11.25
N ALA A 79 4.73 -15.15 10.84
CA ALA A 79 5.71 -15.54 9.84
C ALA A 79 5.46 -14.86 8.48
N VAL A 80 4.19 -14.70 8.10
CA VAL A 80 3.81 -13.97 6.88
C VAL A 80 4.20 -12.49 7.01
N THR A 81 3.91 -11.84 8.13
CA THR A 81 4.26 -10.43 8.32
C THR A 81 5.76 -10.20 8.39
N ASP A 82 6.52 -11.11 9.03
CA ASP A 82 7.99 -11.05 9.09
C ASP A 82 8.58 -11.18 7.68
N GLN A 83 8.04 -12.09 6.86
CA GLN A 83 8.46 -12.22 5.47
C GLN A 83 8.16 -10.96 4.66
N LEU A 84 6.94 -10.42 4.76
CA LEU A 84 6.54 -9.20 4.05
C LEU A 84 7.38 -7.98 4.45
N GLU A 85 7.74 -7.84 5.72
CA GLU A 85 8.63 -6.77 6.20
C GLU A 85 10.02 -6.88 5.56
N ASN A 86 10.63 -8.08 5.63
CA ASN A 86 11.95 -8.33 5.07
C ASN A 86 11.99 -8.10 3.55
N GLU A 87 11.01 -8.61 2.82
CA GLU A 87 10.87 -8.42 1.38
C GLU A 87 10.62 -6.94 1.02
N GLY A 88 9.80 -6.25 1.83
CA GLY A 88 9.54 -4.82 1.69
C GLY A 88 10.82 -3.99 1.84
N ILE A 89 11.60 -4.24 2.89
CA ILE A 89 12.90 -3.57 3.10
C ILE A 89 13.83 -3.82 1.92
N ALA A 90 13.97 -5.08 1.49
CA ALA A 90 14.82 -5.44 0.36
C ALA A 90 14.39 -4.74 -0.94
N ALA A 91 13.08 -4.65 -1.21
CA ALA A 91 12.55 -3.95 -2.38
C ALA A 91 12.82 -2.44 -2.34
N PHE A 92 12.75 -1.82 -1.16
CA PHE A 92 13.08 -0.41 -0.97
C PHE A 92 14.56 -0.14 -1.18
N VAL A 93 15.45 -0.95 -0.59
CA VAL A 93 16.91 -0.84 -0.80
C VAL A 93 17.25 -0.95 -2.29
N LYS A 94 16.73 -1.98 -2.96
CA LYS A 94 16.93 -2.17 -4.40
C LYS A 94 16.47 -0.97 -5.24
N SER A 95 15.30 -0.42 -4.91
CA SER A 95 14.75 0.75 -5.61
C SER A 95 15.62 2.00 -5.40
N PHE A 96 16.17 2.16 -4.20
CA PHE A 96 17.07 3.26 -3.88
C PHE A 96 18.42 3.15 -4.58
N ASP A 97 19.02 1.96 -4.62
CA ASP A 97 20.27 1.71 -5.38
C ASP A 97 20.08 1.97 -6.88
N SER A 98 18.92 1.59 -7.41
CA SER A 98 18.55 1.86 -8.80
C SER A 98 18.44 3.37 -9.07
N LEU A 99 17.85 4.14 -8.15
CA LEU A 99 17.79 5.60 -8.22
C LEU A 99 19.19 6.21 -8.24
N LEU A 100 20.06 5.82 -7.30
CA LEU A 100 21.44 6.34 -7.21
C LEU A 100 22.26 6.03 -8.48
N SER A 101 22.10 4.82 -9.01
CA SER A 101 22.75 4.40 -10.26
C SER A 101 22.27 5.24 -11.44
N GLY A 102 20.96 5.52 -11.52
CA GLY A 102 20.39 6.42 -12.52
C GLY A 102 20.95 7.84 -12.46
N VAL A 103 21.06 8.40 -11.26
CA VAL A 103 21.66 9.73 -11.04
C VAL A 103 23.14 9.74 -11.45
N ALA A 104 23.91 8.73 -11.06
CA ALA A 104 25.32 8.60 -11.43
C ALA A 104 25.51 8.50 -12.96
N SER A 105 24.68 7.70 -13.62
CA SER A 105 24.67 7.56 -15.08
C SER A 105 24.39 8.90 -15.75
N LYS A 106 23.35 9.63 -15.31
CA LYS A 106 23.01 10.94 -15.87
C LYS A 106 24.12 11.96 -15.67
N ARG A 107 24.77 11.98 -14.50
CA ARG A 107 25.91 12.86 -14.22
C ARG A 107 27.07 12.58 -15.17
N ALA A 108 27.41 11.32 -15.41
CA ALA A 108 28.47 10.94 -16.33
C ALA A 108 28.18 11.38 -17.77
N GLN A 109 26.94 11.21 -18.24
CA GLN A 109 26.50 11.66 -19.58
C GLN A 109 26.65 13.18 -19.74
N LEU A 110 26.26 13.95 -18.73
CA LEU A 110 26.36 15.42 -18.78
C LEU A 110 27.81 15.91 -18.72
N ALA A 111 28.68 15.22 -17.98
CA ALA A 111 30.11 15.56 -17.91
C ALA A 111 30.88 15.20 -19.19
N ALA A 112 30.41 14.21 -19.94
CA ALA A 112 31.00 13.77 -21.21
C ALA A 112 30.46 14.53 -22.44
N ALA A 113 29.39 15.31 -22.30
CA ALA A 113 28.90 16.16 -23.37
C ALA A 113 29.89 17.31 -23.61
N PRO A 114 30.31 17.59 -24.85
CA PRO A 114 31.15 18.74 -25.13
C PRO A 114 30.41 20.02 -24.71
N ALA A 115 31.15 20.97 -24.14
CA ALA A 115 30.62 22.31 -23.93
C ALA A 115 30.43 22.96 -25.31
N ASP A 116 29.20 23.38 -25.60
CA ASP A 116 28.92 24.33 -26.68
C ASP A 116 29.60 25.69 -26.40
#